data_AF-A0A562NQS0-F1
#
_entry.id   AF-A0A562NQS0-F1
#
_cell.length_a   1.000
_cell.length_b   1.000
_cell.length_c   1.000
_cell.angle_alpha   90.00
_cell.angle_beta   90.00
_cell.angle_gamma   90.00
#
_symmetry.space_group_name_H-M   'P 1'
#
loop_
_entity.id
_entity.type
_entity.pdbx_description
1 polymer ?
#
loop_
_entity_poly.entity_id
_entity_poly.type
_entity_poly.pdbx_seq_one_letter_code
_entity_poly.pdbx_strand_id
1 'polypeptide(L)' 'MLSFGGRVIVEKDGRNALLDVSFVTREGWFMDGVGETEFRTLRRKKMILSRDGGDYRITRKGVEALQIARRR' A
#
# COMPACT_ATOMS: atom_id res chain seq x y z
N MET A 1 -7.03 -5.75 -4.35
CA MET A 1 -6.78 -4.41 -4.89
C MET A 1 -5.28 -4.18 -5.13
N LEU A 2 -4.41 -4.07 -4.11
CA LEU A 2 -2.95 -3.98 -4.34
C LEU A 2 -2.36 -5.19 -5.08
N SER A 3 -2.83 -6.41 -4.77
CA SER A 3 -2.46 -7.65 -5.48
C SER A 3 -2.92 -7.73 -6.94
N PHE A 4 -3.77 -6.80 -7.38
CA PHE A 4 -4.30 -6.74 -8.75
C PHE A 4 -3.75 -5.54 -9.53
N GLY A 5 -2.69 -4.90 -9.02
CA GLY A 5 -2.03 -3.75 -9.67
C GLY A 5 -2.41 -2.39 -9.09
N GLY A 6 -3.14 -2.36 -7.96
CA GLY A 6 -3.32 -1.12 -7.20
C GLY A 6 -2.02 -0.62 -6.55
N ARG A 7 -2.05 0.63 -6.07
CA ARG A 7 -0.91 1.32 -5.47
C ARG A 7 -1.34 2.13 -4.25
N VAL A 8 -0.39 2.48 -3.40
CA VAL A 8 -0.60 3.41 -2.28
C VAL A 8 0.23 4.67 -2.54
N ILE A 9 -0.47 5.77 -2.69
CA ILE A 9 0.10 7.10 -2.81
C ILE A 9 0.33 7.62 -1.39
N VAL A 10 1.52 8.16 -1.15
CA VAL A 10 1.92 8.66 0.15
C VAL A 10 2.39 10.09 -0.02
N GLU A 11 1.63 11.04 0.51
CA GLU A 11 2.04 12.43 0.56
C GLU A 11 2.85 12.68 1.83
N LYS A 12 3.93 13.44 1.69
CA LYS A 12 4.79 13.81 2.81
C LYS A 12 5.15 15.27 2.74
N ASP A 13 5.40 15.85 3.91
CA ASP A 13 5.90 17.21 4.00
C ASP A 13 7.39 17.30 3.61
N GLY A 14 7.93 18.52 3.59
CA GLY A 14 9.35 18.77 3.33
C GLY A 14 10.32 18.18 4.38
N ARG A 15 9.81 17.62 5.48
CA ARG A 15 10.56 16.94 6.54
C ARG A 15 10.31 15.42 6.53
N ASN A 16 9.69 14.89 5.48
CA ASN A 16 9.37 13.46 5.30
C ASN A 16 8.35 12.91 6.33
N ALA A 17 7.61 13.79 7.01
CA ALA A 17 6.45 13.42 7.82
C ALA A 17 5.26 13.08 6.92
N LEU A 18 4.46 12.10 7.34
CA LEU A 18 3.31 11.62 6.57
C LEU A 18 2.17 12.64 6.64
N LEU A 19 1.66 13.08 5.49
CA LEU A 19 0.53 14.00 5.38
C LEU A 19 -0.76 13.26 5.00
N ASP A 20 -0.69 12.41 3.98
CA ASP A 20 -1.83 11.63 3.52
C ASP A 20 -1.42 10.26 2.97
N VAL A 21 -2.37 9.33 2.99
CA VAL A 21 -2.24 7.99 2.44
C VAL A 21 -3.51 7.65 1.66
N SER A 22 -3.37 7.52 0.35
CA SER A 22 -4.45 7.18 -0.55
C SER A 22 -4.22 5.81 -1.20
N PHE A 23 -5.19 4.91 -1.08
CA PHE A 23 -5.17 3.61 -1.74
C PHE A 23 -5.90 3.71 -3.08
N VAL A 24 -5.20 3.45 -4.18
CA VAL A 24 -5.72 3.62 -5.53
C VAL A 24 -5.74 2.30 -6.30
N THR A 25 -6.88 1.94 -6.90
CA THR A 25 -7.01 0.71 -7.70
C THR A 25 -6.17 0.79 -8.97
N ARG A 26 -6.08 -0.31 -9.73
CA ARG A 26 -5.37 -0.33 -11.02
C ARG A 26 -5.99 0.67 -12.00
N GLU A 27 -7.29 0.89 -11.90
CA GLU A 27 -8.11 1.76 -12.76
C GLU A 27 -8.11 3.22 -12.29
N GLY A 28 -7.52 3.53 -11.12
CA GLY A 28 -7.43 4.90 -10.63
C GLY A 28 -8.45 5.30 -9.57
N TRP A 29 -9.29 4.38 -9.08
CA TRP A 29 -10.29 4.69 -8.06
C TRP A 29 -9.66 4.79 -6.67
N PHE A 30 -10.00 5.83 -5.92
CA PHE A 30 -9.63 5.99 -4.52
C PHE A 30 -10.54 5.13 -3.65
N MET A 31 -9.95 4.49 -2.64
CA MET A 31 -10.67 3.65 -1.70
C MET A 31 -10.91 4.38 -0.39
N ASP A 32 -12.17 4.40 0.04
CA ASP A 32 -12.56 4.88 1.36
C ASP A 32 -12.34 3.80 2.43
N GLY A 33 -12.28 4.24 3.70
CA GLY A 33 -12.17 3.36 4.86
C GLY A 33 -10.79 2.71 5.05
N VAL A 34 -9.80 3.13 4.29
CA VAL A 34 -8.39 2.73 4.43
C VAL A 34 -7.49 3.96 4.38
N GLY A 35 -6.38 3.94 5.11
CA GLY A 35 -5.45 5.06 5.15
C GLY A 35 -4.16 4.75 5.89
N GLU A 36 -3.74 5.67 6.75
CA GLU A 36 -2.45 5.62 7.43
C GLU A 36 -2.23 4.32 8.22
N THR A 37 -3.23 3.85 8.97
CA THR A 37 -3.12 2.65 9.82
C THR A 37 -2.84 1.39 8.99
N GLU A 38 -3.56 1.22 7.88
CA GLU A 38 -3.38 0.12 6.93
C GLU A 38 -2.01 0.20 6.27
N PHE A 39 -1.62 1.38 5.81
CA PHE A 39 -0.31 1.61 5.21
C PHE A 39 0.83 1.27 6.17
N ARG A 40 0.79 1.75 7.41
CA ARG A 40 1.80 1.43 8.43
C ARG A 40 1.86 -0.07 8.71
N THR A 41 0.72 -0.73 8.78
CA THR A 41 0.64 -2.19 8.99
C THR A 41 1.26 -2.96 7.83
N LEU A 42 0.89 -2.64 6.59
CA LEU A 42 1.43 -3.27 5.39
C LEU A 42 2.95 -3.03 5.27
N ARG A 43 3.40 -1.79 5.52
CA ARG A 43 4.81 -1.41 5.49
C ARG A 43 5.61 -2.17 6.55
N ARG A 44 5.14 -2.20 7.80
CA ARG A 44 5.78 -2.95 8.90
C ARG A 44 5.93 -4.43 8.58
N LYS A 45 4.93 -5.03 7.91
CA LYS A 45 4.96 -6.44 7.49
C LYS A 45 5.81 -6.70 6.22
N LYS A 46 6.36 -5.66 5.60
CA LYS A 46 7.07 -5.70 4.30
C LYS A 46 6.17 -6.19 3.15
N MET A 47 4.86 -5.97 3.25
CA MET A 47 3.88 -6.36 2.23
C MET A 47 3.79 -5.36 1.08
N ILE A 48 4.24 -4.13 1.30
CA ILE A 48 4.35 -3.08 0.28
C ILE A 48 5.75 -2.46 0.32
N LEU A 49 6.20 -1.94 -0.82
CA LEU A 49 7.43 -1.14 -0.93
C LEU A 49 7.25 -0.04 -1.97
N SER A 50 7.98 1.05 -1.81
CA SER A 50 8.19 2.08 -2.83
C SER A 50 9.49 1.75 -3.59
N ARG A 51 9.52 2.07 -4.89
CA ARG A 51 10.74 2.02 -5.72
C ARG A 51 11.01 3.41 -6.26
N ASP A 52 12.26 3.85 -6.18
CA ASP A 52 12.72 5.13 -6.74
C ASP A 52 11.90 6.35 -6.29
N GLY A 53 11.39 6.30 -5.06
CA GLY A 53 10.54 7.37 -4.49
C GLY A 53 9.10 7.41 -5.02
N GLY A 54 8.70 6.48 -5.89
CA GLY A 54 7.33 6.40 -6.42
C GLY A 54 6.35 5.71 -5.48
N ASP A 55 5.12 5.52 -5.96
CA ASP A 55 4.02 4.90 -5.20
C ASP A 55 4.39 3.52 -4.63
N TYR A 56 3.83 3.22 -3.47
CA TYR A 56 4.01 1.91 -2.87
C TYR A 56 3.18 0.85 -3.60
N ARG A 57 3.80 -0.29 -3.91
CA ARG A 57 3.17 -1.45 -4.54
C ARG A 57 3.36 -2.69 -3.70
N ILE A 58 2.47 -3.67 -3.88
CA ILE A 58 2.57 -4.94 -3.18
C ILE A 58 3.87 -5.67 -3.53
N THR A 59 4.51 -6.27 -2.53
CA THR A 59 5.67 -7.12 -2.71
C THR A 59 5.25 -8.55 -3.02
N ARG A 60 6.17 -9.37 -3.54
CA ARG A 60 5.94 -10.82 -3.68
C ARG A 60 5.53 -11.47 -2.35
N LYS A 61 6.23 -11.14 -1.26
CA LYS A 61 5.89 -11.57 0.11
C LYS A 61 4.47 -11.14 0.49
N GLY A 62 4.06 -9.92 0.13
CA GLY A 62 2.71 -9.43 0.35
C GLY A 62 1.65 -10.27 -0.38
N VAL A 63 1.91 -10.63 -1.64
CA VAL A 63 1.03 -11.52 -2.42
C VAL A 63 0.92 -12.89 -1.74
N GLU A 64 2.03 -13.51 -1.36
CA GLU A 64 2.08 -14.82 -0.69
C GLU A 64 1.30 -14.80 0.64
N ALA A 65 1.47 -13.75 1.45
CA ALA A 65 0.75 -13.59 2.71
C ALA A 65 -0.78 -13.49 2.52
N LEU A 66 -1.24 -12.77 1.49
CA LEU A 66 -2.67 -12.70 1.16
C LEU A 66 -3.22 -14.05 0.67
N GLN A 67 -2.43 -14.81 -0.09
CA GLN A 67 -2.82 -16.15 -0.54
C GLN A 67 -2.98 -17.12 0.64
N ILE A 68 -2.08 -17.07 1.63
CA ILE A 68 -2.18 -17.87 2.85
C ILE A 68 -3.42 -17.47 3.65
N ALA A 69 -3.66 -16.16 3.83
CA ALA A 69 -4.80 -15.66 4.58
C ALA A 69 -6.15 -16.07 3.97
N ARG A 70 -6.25 -16.19 2.64
CA ARG A 70 -7.47 -16.65 1.93
C ARG A 70 -7.79 -18.14 2.10
N ARG A 71 -6.82 -18.94 2.56
CA ARG A 71 -6.96 -20.40 2.75
C ARG A 71 -7.28 -20.78 4.21
N ARG A 72 -7.36 -19.79 5.09
CA ARG A 72 -7.80 -19.93 6.49
C ARG A 72 -9.19 -19.37 6.63
#